data_AF-K1LA07-F1
#
_entry.id   AF-K1LA07-F1
#
_cell.length_a   1.000
_cell.length_b   1.000
_cell.length_c   1.000
_cell.angle_alpha   90.00
_cell.angle_beta   90.00
_cell.angle_gamma   90.00
#
_symmetry.space_group_name_H-M   'P 1'
#
loop_
_entity.id
_entity.type
_entity.pdbx_description
1 polymer ?
#
loop_
_entity_poly.entity_id
_entity_poly.type
_entity_poly.pdbx_seq_one_letter_code
_entity_poly.pdbx_strand_id
1 'polypeptide(L)' 'MDLTKKAKEELEERLEKIENFIAKKGLGSTYLQKAQKTQRDINLLLALGGVLTIAGLVLWMKVRNDEE' A
#
# COMPACT_ATOMS: atom_id res chain seq x y z
N MET A 1 -16.62 13.40 -32.13
CA MET A 1 -16.59 13.25 -30.67
C MET A 1 -17.51 14.31 -30.09
N ASP A 2 -18.46 13.90 -29.27
CA ASP A 2 -19.48 14.77 -28.70
C ASP A 2 -18.82 15.86 -27.84
N LEU A 3 -19.16 17.13 -28.10
CA LEU A 3 -18.58 18.30 -27.42
C LEU A 3 -18.74 18.17 -25.89
N THR A 4 -19.88 17.59 -25.48
CA THR A 4 -20.23 17.27 -24.10
C THR A 4 -19.26 16.29 -23.46
N LYS A 5 -18.80 15.28 -24.22
CA LYS A 5 -17.86 14.27 -23.73
C LYS A 5 -16.48 14.89 -23.47
N LYS A 6 -16.02 15.74 -24.39
CA LYS A 6 -14.74 16.44 -24.25
C LYS A 6 -14.75 17.43 -23.08
N ALA A 7 -15.86 18.15 -22.89
CA ALA A 7 -16.04 19.03 -21.74
C ALA A 7 -16.05 18.27 -20.41
N LYS A 8 -16.70 17.09 -20.37
CA LYS A 8 -16.71 16.22 -19.19
C LYS A 8 -15.31 15.70 -18.86
N GLU A 9 -14.57 15.19 -19.84
CA GLU A 9 -13.21 14.69 -19.66
C GLU A 9 -12.27 15.79 -19.13
N GLU A 10 -12.36 17.02 -19.65
CA GLU A 10 -11.54 18.13 -19.16
C GLU A 10 -11.90 18.54 -17.71
N LEU A 11 -13.19 18.47 -17.34
CA LEU A 11 -13.61 18.71 -15.96
C LEU A 11 -13.12 17.63 -15.01
N GLU A 12 -13.20 16.35 -15.39
CA GLU A 12 -12.66 15.24 -14.61
C GLU A 12 -11.15 15.37 -14.42
N GLU A 13 -10.40 15.69 -15.48
CA GLU A 13 -8.95 15.87 -15.41
C GLU A 13 -8.56 17.04 -14.47
N ARG A 14 -9.33 18.13 -14.48
CA ARG A 14 -9.13 19.26 -13.55
C ARG A 14 -9.47 18.87 -12.11
N LEU A 15 -10.54 18.11 -11.92
CA LEU A 15 -10.95 17.62 -10.60
C LEU A 15 -9.85 16.74 -10.00
N GLU A 16 -9.35 15.79 -10.78
CA GLU A 16 -8.29 14.87 -10.38
C GLU A 16 -6.98 15.61 -10.02
N LYS A 17 -6.64 16.69 -10.76
CA LYS A 17 -5.50 17.55 -10.42
C LYS A 17 -5.65 18.20 -9.05
N ILE A 18 -6.86 18.68 -8.71
CA ILE A 18 -7.15 19.31 -7.42
C ILE A 18 -7.10 18.28 -6.29
N GLU A 19 -7.72 17.11 -6.48
CA GLU A 19 -7.70 16.02 -5.51
C GLU A 19 -6.26 15.57 -5.22
N ASN A 20 -5.45 15.40 -6.26
CA ASN A 20 -4.03 15.08 -6.12
C ASN A 20 -3.25 16.20 -5.40
N PHE A 21 -3.57 17.46 -5.67
CA PHE A 21 -2.95 18.58 -4.97
C PHE A 21 -3.29 18.58 -3.48
N ILE A 22 -4.57 18.34 -3.12
CA ILE A 22 -5.00 18.24 -1.72
C ILE A 22 -4.37 17.02 -1.04
N ALA A 23 -4.33 15.87 -1.71
CA ALA A 23 -3.70 14.67 -1.16
C ALA A 23 -2.20 14.85 -0.90
N LYS A 24 -1.50 15.65 -1.73
CA LYS A 24 -0.06 15.87 -1.61
C LYS A 24 0.32 17.06 -0.73
N LYS A 25 -0.48 18.13 -0.72
CA LYS A 25 -0.14 19.43 -0.10
C LYS A 25 -1.26 20.03 0.76
N GLY A 26 -2.45 19.45 0.78
CA GLY A 26 -3.58 19.93 1.56
C GLY A 26 -3.37 19.75 3.07
N LEU A 27 -4.25 20.38 3.85
CA LEU A 27 -4.26 20.21 5.31
C LEU A 27 -4.48 18.73 5.64
N GLY A 28 -3.60 18.16 6.48
CA GLY A 28 -3.66 16.73 6.82
C GLY A 28 -2.93 15.79 5.85
N SER A 29 -2.46 16.25 4.68
CA SER A 29 -1.72 15.43 3.70
C SER A 29 -0.49 14.75 4.31
N THR A 30 0.26 15.46 5.16
CA THR A 30 1.41 14.91 5.89
C THR A 30 1.01 13.77 6.83
N TYR A 31 -0.15 13.87 7.50
CA TYR A 31 -0.64 12.82 8.39
C TYR A 31 -1.11 11.61 7.59
N LEU A 32 -1.82 11.83 6.48
CA LEU A 32 -2.25 10.79 5.57
C LEU A 32 -1.06 10.02 4.98
N GLN A 33 -0.04 10.74 4.50
CA GLN A 33 1.19 10.13 3.97
C GLN A 33 1.94 9.34 5.03
N LYS A 34 2.02 9.84 6.27
CA LYS A 34 2.60 9.10 7.39
C LYS A 34 1.82 7.82 7.69
N ALA A 35 0.49 7.91 7.76
CA ALA A 35 -0.36 6.75 8.01
C ALA A 35 -0.22 5.68 6.92
N GLN A 36 -0.26 6.08 5.65
CA GLN A 36 -0.05 5.18 4.51
C GLN A 36 1.34 4.52 4.53
N LYS A 37 2.38 5.28 4.85
CA LYS A 37 3.74 4.74 4.98
C LYS A 37 3.81 3.71 6.11
N THR A 38 3.30 4.05 7.30
CA THR A 38 3.25 3.12 8.44
C THR A 38 2.47 1.86 8.10
N GLN A 39 1.31 1.99 7.45
CA GLN A 39 0.50 0.84 7.06
C GLN A 39 1.25 -0.08 6.09
N ARG A 40 1.94 0.48 5.11
CA ARG A 40 2.78 -0.29 4.19
C ARG A 40 3.93 -0.99 4.91
N ASP A 41 4.61 -0.29 5.80
CA ASP A 41 5.76 -0.83 6.53
C ASP A 41 5.31 -1.99 7.45
N ILE A 42 4.14 -1.87 8.10
CA ILE A 42 3.52 -2.96 8.87
C ILE A 42 3.17 -4.15 7.96
N ASN A 43 2.55 -3.91 6.80
CA ASN A 43 2.21 -4.99 5.87
C ASN A 43 3.46 -5.75 5.40
N LEU A 44 4.55 -5.03 5.09
CA LEU A 44 5.83 -5.62 4.72
C LEU A 44 6.43 -6.44 5.86
N LEU A 45 6.40 -5.90 7.09
CA LEU A 45 6.88 -6.60 8.28
C LEU A 45 6.09 -7.89 8.52
N LEU A 46 4.77 -7.84 8.44
CA LEU A 46 3.91 -9.02 8.62
C LEU A 46 4.14 -10.06 7.54
N ALA A 47 4.27 -9.64 6.28
CA ALA A 47 4.55 -10.55 5.18
C ALA A 47 5.91 -11.26 5.35
N LEU A 48 6.98 -10.49 5.58
CA LEU A 48 8.34 -11.04 5.77
C LEU A 48 8.43 -11.88 7.03
N GLY A 49 7.91 -11.38 8.15
CA GLY A 49 7.88 -12.09 9.43
C GLY A 49 7.09 -13.40 9.34
N GLY A 50 5.95 -13.40 8.64
CA GLY A 50 5.16 -14.60 8.40
C GLY A 50 5.94 -15.66 7.61
N VAL A 51 6.58 -15.27 6.51
CA VAL A 51 7.41 -16.19 5.69
C VAL A 51 8.55 -16.78 6.50
N LEU A 52 9.29 -15.93 7.25
CA LEU A 52 10.41 -16.38 8.08
C LEU A 52 9.94 -17.32 9.20
N THR A 53 8.79 -17.04 9.81
CA THR A 53 8.22 -17.89 10.86
C THR A 53 7.85 -19.27 10.31
N ILE A 54 7.18 -19.33 9.16
CA ILE A 54 6.83 -20.60 8.51
C ILE A 54 8.10 -21.37 8.15
N ALA A 55 9.09 -20.73 7.53
CA ALA A 55 10.34 -21.37 7.16
C ALA A 55 11.09 -21.92 8.39
N GLY A 56 11.15 -21.13 9.48
CA GLY A 56 11.76 -21.56 10.74
C GLY A 56 11.06 -22.77 11.36
N LEU A 57 9.72 -22.80 11.35
CA LEU A 57 8.95 -23.95 11.84
C LEU A 57 9.18 -25.21 11.01
N VAL A 58 9.22 -25.08 9.68
CA VAL A 58 9.50 -26.20 8.78
C VAL A 58 10.91 -26.76 9.02
N LEU A 59 11.91 -25.88 9.15
CA LEU A 59 13.29 -26.29 9.45
C LEU A 59 13.39 -26.96 10.82
N TRP A 60 12.76 -26.38 11.85
CA TRP A 60 12.76 -26.94 13.20
C TRP A 60 12.12 -28.33 13.25
N MET A 61 10.97 -28.50 12.57
CA MET A 61 10.30 -29.79 12.48
C MET A 61 11.16 -30.82 11.76
N LYS A 62 11.83 -30.42 10.67
CA LYS A 62 12.73 -31.32 9.93
C LYS A 62 13.90 -31.78 10.79
N VAL A 63 14.60 -30.86 11.47
CA VAL A 63 15.74 -31.20 12.35
C VAL A 63 15.31 -32.14 13.46
N ARG A 64 14.18 -31.87 14.12
CA ARG A 64 13.66 -32.73 15.18
C ARG A 64 13.34 -34.15 14.70
N ASN A 65 12.85 -34.29 13.47
CA ASN A 65 12.45 -35.57 12.91
C ASN A 65 13.63 -36.38 12.34
N ASP A 66 14.80 -35.75 12.13
CA ASP A 66 16.06 -36.43 11.80
C ASP A 66 16.81 -36.91 13.07
N GLU A 67 16.45 -36.40 14.26
CA GLU A 67 17.02 -36.79 15.57
C GLU A 67 16.30 -37.98 16.25
N GLU A 68 15.11 -38.37 15.78
CA GLU A 68 14.37 -39.60 16.17
C GLU A 68 14.62 -40.76 15.19
#